data_AF-A0A357EL86-F1
#
_entry.id   AF-A0A357EL86-F1
#
_cell.length_a   1.000
_cell.length_b   1.000
_cell.length_c   1.000
_cell.angle_alpha   90.00
_cell.angle_beta   90.00
_cell.angle_gamma   90.00
#
_symmetry.space_group_name_H-M   'P 1'
#
loop_
_entity.id
_entity.type
_entity.pdbx_description
1 polymer ?
#
loop_
_entity_poly.entity_id
_entity_poly.type
_entity_poly.pdbx_seq_one_letter_code
_entity_poly.pdbx_strand_id
1 'polypeptide(L)'
;MLRKPYILSGPEFRFLRKEMRKKAKDIALVLGVTPTTVSRWETGEENLGVANDRLIRSLYEMWLIEQGKVIDPATILSRVSSQFPTIKAKKKSIPIHIPMHPELTVAVG
;
A
#
# COMPACT_ATOMS: atom_id res chain seq x y z
N MET A 1 -12.10 -3.61 12.81
CA MET A 1 -10.86 -4.17 12.22
C MET A 1 -9.92 -3.09 11.70
N LEU A 2 -10.33 -2.17 10.81
CA LEU A 2 -9.42 -1.20 10.16
C LEU A 2 -8.61 -0.29 11.09
N ARG A 3 -9.17 0.08 12.25
CA ARG A 3 -8.53 0.98 13.24
C ARG A 3 -7.85 0.25 14.39
N LYS A 4 -7.80 -1.09 14.36
CA LYS A 4 -7.15 -1.86 15.42
C LYS A 4 -5.63 -1.62 15.39
N PRO A 5 -4.97 -1.50 16.56
CA PRO A 5 -3.53 -1.25 16.64
C PRO A 5 -2.66 -2.51 16.40
N TYR A 6 -3.29 -3.65 16.14
CA TYR A 6 -2.62 -4.94 15.91
C TYR A 6 -2.90 -5.44 14.49
N ILE A 7 -2.05 -6.36 14.02
CA ILE A 7 -2.18 -7.06 12.74
C ILE A 7 -3.54 -7.76 12.65
N LEU A 8 -4.14 -7.72 11.46
CA LEU A 8 -5.38 -8.44 11.19
C LEU A 8 -5.19 -9.94 11.43
N SER A 9 -6.15 -10.52 12.12
CA SER A 9 -6.30 -11.98 12.13
C SER A 9 -6.69 -12.51 10.75
N GLY A 10 -6.46 -13.81 10.51
CA GLY A 10 -6.89 -14.50 9.30
C GLY A 10 -8.36 -14.29 8.93
N PRO A 11 -9.31 -14.46 9.87
CA PRO A 11 -10.72 -14.17 9.63
C PRO A 11 -11.00 -12.71 9.24
N GLU A 12 -10.31 -11.74 9.85
CA GLU A 12 -10.47 -10.34 9.49
C GLU A 12 -9.91 -10.03 8.10
N PHE A 13 -8.74 -10.57 7.75
CA PHE A 13 -8.20 -10.48 6.40
C PHE A 13 -9.17 -11.08 5.37
N ARG A 14 -9.70 -12.28 5.67
CA ARG A 14 -10.67 -12.97 4.82
C ARG A 14 -11.95 -12.15 4.63
N PHE A 15 -12.43 -11.53 5.71
CA PHE A 15 -13.59 -10.64 5.66
C PHE A 15 -13.36 -9.49 4.67
N LEU A 16 -12.25 -8.75 4.79
CA LEU A 16 -11.96 -7.62 3.89
C LEU A 16 -11.93 -8.06 2.42
N ARG A 17 -11.26 -9.17 2.12
CA ARG A 17 -11.18 -9.71 0.75
C ARG A 17 -12.56 -10.07 0.20
N LYS A 18 -13.40 -10.72 1.00
CA LYS A 18 -14.73 -11.18 0.60
C LYS A 18 -15.70 -10.02 0.41
N GLU A 19 -15.64 -9.00 1.26
CA GLU A 19 -16.43 -7.78 1.09
C GLU A 19 -16.12 -7.08 -0.24
N MET A 20 -14.84 -7.00 -0.61
CA MET A 20 -14.40 -6.48 -1.91
C MET A 20 -14.69 -7.42 -3.09
N ARG A 21 -15.33 -8.57 -2.85
CA ARG A 21 -15.64 -9.62 -3.84
C ARG A 21 -14.42 -10.12 -4.62
N LYS A 22 -13.22 -10.06 -4.02
CA LYS A 22 -11.96 -10.49 -4.65
C LYS A 22 -11.75 -12.00 -4.46
N LYS A 23 -11.33 -12.72 -5.51
CA LYS A 23 -10.89 -14.12 -5.37
C LYS A 23 -9.54 -14.16 -4.66
N ALA A 24 -9.22 -15.29 -4.02
CA ALA A 24 -7.95 -15.45 -3.30
C ALA A 24 -6.74 -15.25 -4.23
N LYS A 25 -6.80 -15.79 -5.45
CA LYS A 25 -5.75 -15.61 -6.47
C LYS A 25 -5.58 -14.15 -6.91
N ASP A 26 -6.67 -13.39 -6.98
CA ASP A 26 -6.63 -12.00 -7.45
C ASP A 26 -6.03 -11.10 -6.37
N ILE A 27 -6.39 -11.31 -5.09
CA ILE A 27 -5.77 -10.55 -4.01
C ILE A 27 -4.30 -10.94 -3.83
N ALA A 28 -3.95 -12.22 -4.04
CA ALA A 28 -2.56 -12.67 -3.95
C ALA A 28 -1.67 -11.92 -4.95
N LEU A 29 -2.14 -11.78 -6.19
CA LEU A 29 -1.47 -11.00 -7.23
C LEU A 29 -1.29 -9.53 -6.81
N VAL A 30 -2.35 -8.89 -6.30
CA VAL A 30 -2.29 -7.48 -5.86
C VAL A 30 -1.33 -7.28 -4.68
N LEU A 31 -1.26 -8.25 -3.76
CA LEU A 31 -0.38 -8.20 -2.59
C LEU A 31 1.04 -8.70 -2.89
N GLY A 32 1.33 -9.16 -4.11
CA GLY A 32 2.65 -9.68 -4.49
C GLY A 32 3.03 -10.98 -3.78
N VAL A 33 2.06 -11.84 -3.46
CA VAL A 33 2.27 -13.12 -2.77
C VAL A 33 1.61 -14.28 -3.53
N THR A 34 1.84 -15.51 -3.06
CA THR A 34 1.19 -16.70 -3.66
C THR A 34 -0.25 -16.89 -3.16
N PRO A 35 -1.13 -17.56 -3.91
CA PRO A 35 -2.46 -17.94 -3.43
C PRO A 35 -2.41 -18.83 -2.18
N THR A 36 -1.37 -19.66 -2.04
CA THR A 36 -1.14 -20.50 -0.86
C THR A 36 -0.86 -19.64 0.37
N THR A 37 -0.03 -18.60 0.25
CA THR A 37 0.23 -17.63 1.32
C THR A 37 -1.07 -16.99 1.82
N VAL A 38 -1.95 -16.58 0.88
CA VAL A 38 -3.27 -16.06 1.24
C VAL A 38 -4.10 -17.09 1.99
N SER A 39 -4.12 -18.36 1.55
CA SER A 39 -4.84 -19.42 2.24
C SER A 39 -4.34 -19.61 3.67
N ARG A 40 -3.02 -19.65 3.88
CA ARG A 40 -2.41 -19.80 5.21
C ARG A 40 -2.76 -18.65 6.15
N TRP A 41 -2.77 -17.43 5.64
CA TRP A 41 -3.23 -16.28 6.42
C TRP A 41 -4.70 -16.44 6.81
N GLU A 42 -5.58 -16.80 5.86
CA GLU A 42 -7.02 -16.92 6.12
C GLU A 42 -7.39 -18.03 7.10
N THR A 43 -6.62 -19.11 7.14
CA THR A 43 -6.80 -20.22 8.09
C THR A 43 -6.11 -20.00 9.42
N GLY A 44 -5.25 -18.99 9.53
CA GLY A 44 -4.43 -18.74 10.71
C GLY A 44 -3.22 -19.67 10.85
N GLU A 45 -2.87 -20.42 9.80
CA GLU A 45 -1.65 -21.22 9.74
C GLU A 45 -0.38 -20.34 9.73
N GLU A 46 -0.49 -19.15 9.15
CA GLU A 46 0.59 -18.16 9.10
C GLU A 46 0.06 -16.77 9.44
N ASN A 47 0.85 -15.97 10.16
CA ASN A 47 0.50 -14.59 10.47
C ASN A 47 0.73 -13.66 9.27
N LEU A 48 -0.13 -12.64 9.14
CA LEU A 48 0.02 -11.63 8.10
C LEU A 48 1.23 -10.72 8.40
N GLY A 49 2.04 -10.46 7.38
CA GLY A 49 3.16 -9.50 7.49
C GLY A 49 2.67 -8.05 7.60
N VAL A 50 3.42 -7.20 8.31
CA VAL A 50 3.07 -5.78 8.56
C VAL A 50 2.78 -4.99 7.27
N ALA A 51 3.56 -5.21 6.21
CA ALA A 51 3.37 -4.53 4.93
C ALA A 51 2.04 -4.94 4.27
N ASN A 52 1.72 -6.24 4.29
CA ASN A 52 0.49 -6.77 3.70
C ASN A 52 -0.76 -6.39 4.52
N ASP A 53 -0.63 -6.30 5.85
CA ASP A 53 -1.68 -5.76 6.73
C ASP A 53 -2.03 -4.31 6.37
N ARG A 54 -1.01 -3.45 6.21
CA ARG A 54 -1.23 -2.05 5.82
C ARG A 54 -1.84 -1.97 4.42
N LEU A 55 -1.28 -2.72 3.46
CA LEU A 55 -1.73 -2.68 2.07
C LEU A 55 -3.19 -3.13 1.92
N ILE A 56 -3.61 -4.24 2.54
CA ILE A 56 -5.00 -4.71 2.43
C ILE A 56 -5.99 -3.72 3.07
N ARG A 57 -5.60 -3.05 4.17
CA ARG A 57 -6.42 -2.01 4.80
C ARG A 57 -6.56 -0.80 3.88
N SER A 58 -5.47 -0.35 3.26
CA SER A 58 -5.50 0.76 2.31
C SER A 58 -6.37 0.44 1.09
N LEU A 59 -6.24 -0.77 0.53
CA LEU A 59 -7.08 -1.22 -0.59
C LEU A 59 -8.56 -1.25 -0.21
N TYR A 60 -8.88 -1.72 1.00
CA TYR A 60 -10.25 -1.73 1.48
C TYR A 60 -10.82 -0.32 1.70
N GLU A 61 -10.02 0.59 2.26
CA GLU A 61 -10.40 1.99 2.41
C GLU A 61 -10.65 2.68 1.06
N MET A 62 -9.78 2.45 0.06
CA MET A 62 -9.98 2.94 -1.32
C MET A 62 -11.27 2.37 -1.92
N TRP A 63 -11.51 1.08 -1.77
CA TRP A 63 -12.73 0.44 -2.25
C TRP A 63 -13.98 1.05 -1.58
N LEU A 64 -13.95 1.33 -0.27
CA LEU A 64 -15.07 2.00 0.41
C LEU A 64 -15.35 3.39 -0.17
N ILE A 65 -14.31 4.15 -0.53
CA ILE A 65 -14.47 5.45 -1.20
C ILE A 65 -15.17 5.27 -2.54
N GLU A 66 -14.70 4.35 -3.37
CA GLU A 66 -15.31 4.06 -4.68
C GLU A 66 -16.77 3.65 -4.57
N GLN A 67 -17.15 2.94 -3.50
CA GLN A 67 -18.53 2.56 -3.23
C GLN A 67 -19.39 3.69 -2.63
N GLY A 68 -18.83 4.89 -2.41
CA GLY A 68 -19.54 6.00 -1.76
C GLY A 68 -19.87 5.73 -0.28
N LYS A 69 -19.18 4.78 0.36
CA LYS A 69 -19.42 4.38 1.76
C LYS A 69 -18.57 5.15 2.78
N VAL A 70 -17.76 6.09 2.31
CA VAL A 70 -16.89 6.93 3.15
C VAL A 70 -17.46 8.34 3.22
N ILE A 71 -17.60 8.81 4.45
CA ILE A 71 -18.17 10.13 4.77
C ILE A 71 -17.17 11.26 4.46
N ASP A 72 -15.87 11.00 4.55
CA ASP A 72 -14.82 11.99 4.28
C ASP A 72 -13.53 11.36 3.72
N PRO A 73 -13.25 11.48 2.40
CA PRO A 73 -12.01 11.02 1.77
C PRO A 73 -10.74 11.68 2.31
N ALA A 74 -10.79 12.94 2.77
CA ALA A 74 -9.62 13.64 3.32
C ALA A 74 -9.13 12.98 4.62
N THR A 75 -10.07 12.43 5.40
CA THR A 75 -9.78 11.62 6.60
C THR A 75 -9.10 10.28 6.28
N ILE A 76 -9.22 9.76 5.05
CA ILE A 76 -8.46 8.57 4.62
C ILE A 76 -7.05 8.97 4.17
N LEU A 77 -6.91 10.02 3.36
CA LEU A 77 -5.61 10.52 2.92
C LEU A 77 -4.69 10.90 4.09
N SER A 78 -5.23 11.59 5.09
CA SER A 78 -4.47 11.95 6.31
C SER A 78 -4.07 10.72 7.14
N ARG A 79 -4.87 9.64 7.10
CA ARG A 79 -4.59 8.38 7.79
C ARG A 79 -3.51 7.57 7.09
N VAL A 80 -3.64 7.40 5.78
CA VAL A 80 -2.61 6.75 4.96
C VAL A 80 -1.30 7.48 5.15
N SER A 81 -1.31 8.82 5.06
CA SER A 81 -0.12 9.65 5.26
C SER A 81 0.49 9.55 6.66
N SER A 82 -0.33 9.43 7.72
CA SER A 82 0.17 9.30 9.10
C SER A 82 0.68 7.89 9.46
N GLN A 83 0.33 6.86 8.69
CA GLN A 83 0.87 5.50 8.87
C GLN A 83 2.28 5.31 8.32
N PHE A 84 2.74 6.24 7.47
CA PHE A 84 4.10 6.26 6.98
C PHE A 84 4.91 7.25 7.83
N PRO A 85 6.04 6.83 8.42
CA PRO A 85 6.92 7.78 9.06
C PRO A 85 7.34 8.82 8.02
N THR A 86 7.35 10.10 8.40
CA THR A 86 8.00 11.11 7.56
C THR A 86 9.46 10.71 7.42
N ILE A 87 9.84 10.17 6.26
CA ILE A 87 11.23 9.84 5.98
C ILE A 87 11.94 11.18 5.86
N LYS A 88 12.55 11.65 6.95
CA LYS A 88 13.48 12.77 6.91
C LYS A 88 14.69 12.28 6.13
N ALA A 89 14.71 12.54 4.82
CA ALA A 89 15.90 12.33 4.02
C ALA A 89 17.06 13.09 4.71
N LYS A 90 18.13 12.38 5.07
CA LYS A 90 19.40 13.06 5.32
C LYS A 90 19.76 13.70 3.98
N LYS A 91 19.77 15.04 3.92
CA LYS A 91 20.14 15.81 2.74
C LYS A 91 21.60 15.54 2.40
N LYS A 92 21.90 14.41 1.75
CA LYS A 92 23.18 14.15 1.11
C LYS A 92 23.00 14.63 -0.32
N SER A 93 23.44 15.86 -0.59
CA SER A 93 23.56 16.33 -1.97
C SER A 93 24.56 15.43 -2.68
N ILE A 94 24.08 14.49 -3.47
CA ILE A 94 24.94 13.76 -4.41
C ILE A 94 24.96 14.64 -5.66
N PRO A 95 26.12 15.15 -6.10
CA PRO A 95 26.22 15.85 -7.37
C PRO A 95 25.76 14.91 -8.47
N ILE A 96 24.66 15.23 -9.13
CA ILE A 96 24.23 14.50 -10.33
C ILE A 96 25.10 15.02 -11.47
N HIS A 97 26.06 14.22 -11.93
CA HIS A 97 26.72 14.51 -13.19
C HIS A 97 25.75 14.15 -14.31
N ILE A 98 25.08 15.15 -14.85
CA ILE A 98 24.32 15.01 -16.08
C ILE A 98 25.35 15.12 -17.21
N PRO A 99 25.64 14.04 -17.96
CA PRO A 99 26.46 14.15 -19.15
C PRO A 99 25.70 15.03 -20.15
N MET A 100 26.14 16.27 -20.30
CA MET A 100 25.70 17.16 -21.36
C MET A 100 26.16 16.56 -22.69
N HIS A 101 25.23 16.21 -23.58
CA HIS A 101 25.59 15.89 -24.95
C HIS A 101 26.19 17.16 -25.59
N PRO A 102 27.32 17.08 -26.29
CA PRO A 102 28.09 18.24 -26.78
C PRO A 102 27.35 19.17 -27.76
N GLU A 103 26.13 18.82 -28.17
CA GLU A 103 25.34 19.59 -29.15
C GLU A 103 24.47 20.70 -28.56
N LEU A 104 24.44 20.87 -27.23
CA LEU A 104 23.67 21.92 -26.54
C LEU A 104 24.58 23.07 -26.03
N THR A 105 25.55 23.49 -26.84
CA THR A 105 26.17 24.81 -26.65
C THR A 105 25.41 25.81 -27.52
N VAL A 106 24.44 26.49 -26.92
CA VAL A 106 23.87 27.69 -27.52
C VAL A 106 25.01 28.69 -27.66
N ALA A 107 25.36 29.05 -28.89
CA ALA A 107 26.27 30.13 -29.18
C ALA A 107 25.69 31.42 -28.59
N VAL A 108 26.32 31.92 -27.53
CA VAL A 108 26.13 33.29 -27.09
C VAL A 108 27.05 34.13 -27.98
N GLY A 109 26.45 34.82 -28.94
CA GLY A 109 27.04 35.87 -29.76
C GLY A 109 26.19 37.13 -29.63
#